data_AF-A0A540NDA9-F1
#
_entry.id   AF-A0A540NDA9-F1
#
_cell.length_a   1.000
_cell.length_b   1.000
_cell.length_c   1.000
_cell.angle_alpha   90.00
_cell.angle_beta   90.00
_cell.angle_gamma   90.00
#
_symmetry.space_group_name_H-M   'P 1'
#
loop_
_entity.id
_entity.type
_entity.pdbx_description
1 polymer ?
#
loop_
_entity_poly.entity_id
_entity_poly.type
_entity_poly.pdbx_seq_one_letter_code
_entity_poly.pdbx_strand_id
1 'polypeptide(L)'
;MEAGVDLFMDLRGPPNDSQSDTNLVDKTLPSDKVGKFLSELSIITMDSWFEMISGAKKIMEKYSVKTCGYCLEVQVGPKGHKVRMCKASKHQSRNGLHAWQEATIEDLVGPNYVWHVRDIDGPALDNNLKRYYGKAPAVVELCVQVGAPVPNEYRSMMRLDVASPERDEVDLVA
;
A
#
# COMPACT_ATOMS: atom_id res chain seq x y z
N MET A 1 -8.11 -33.13 -45.36
CA MET A 1 -8.06 -31.94 -46.22
C MET A 1 -7.20 -30.93 -45.48
N GLU A 2 -6.01 -30.72 -46.01
CA GLU A 2 -4.92 -29.88 -45.51
C GLU A 2 -5.24 -28.37 -45.57
N ALA A 3 -4.36 -27.59 -44.93
CA ALA A 3 -4.29 -26.12 -44.73
C ALA A 3 -5.13 -25.57 -43.56
N GLY A 4 -4.60 -24.96 -42.50
CA GLY A 4 -3.27 -24.36 -42.31
C GLY A 4 -3.25 -22.91 -42.80
N VAL A 5 -3.58 -21.95 -41.92
CA VAL A 5 -3.03 -20.58 -41.96
C VAL A 5 -3.00 -20.00 -40.55
N ASP A 6 -1.81 -19.59 -40.15
CA ASP A 6 -1.47 -18.79 -38.98
C ASP A 6 -2.32 -17.53 -38.83
N LEU A 7 -2.68 -17.21 -37.58
CA LEU A 7 -2.86 -15.83 -37.16
C LEU A 7 -2.13 -15.61 -35.83
N PHE A 8 -0.81 -15.73 -35.89
CA PHE A 8 0.09 -15.09 -34.93
C PHE A 8 -0.08 -13.57 -35.13
N MET A 9 -0.76 -12.88 -34.21
CA MET A 9 -0.72 -11.42 -34.16
C MET A 9 0.66 -11.01 -33.64
N ASP A 10 1.53 -10.61 -34.57
CA ASP A 10 2.77 -9.89 -34.30
C ASP A 10 2.49 -8.62 -33.47
N LEU A 11 2.87 -8.64 -32.19
CA LEU A 11 3.03 -7.43 -31.36
C LEU A 11 4.52 -7.11 -31.16
N ARG A 12 5.33 -7.25 -32.22
CA ARG A 12 6.68 -6.70 -32.24
C ARG A 12 6.59 -5.19 -32.50
N GLY A 13 6.57 -4.42 -31.42
CA GLY A 13 6.75 -2.97 -31.46
C GLY A 13 8.10 -2.57 -32.06
N PRO A 14 8.26 -1.31 -32.51
CA PRO A 14 9.53 -0.81 -33.06
C PRO A 14 10.66 -0.92 -32.03
N PRO A 15 11.93 -1.04 -32.47
CA PRO A 15 13.06 -1.04 -31.55
C PRO A 15 13.07 0.31 -30.82
N ASN A 16 12.84 0.25 -29.51
CA ASN A 16 12.91 1.42 -28.66
C ASN A 16 14.40 1.68 -28.38
N ASP A 17 15.03 2.49 -29.22
CA ASP A 17 16.28 3.20 -28.88
C ASP A 17 15.94 4.32 -27.88
N SER A 18 15.52 3.90 -26.69
CA SER A 18 15.50 4.73 -25.49
C SER A 18 16.51 4.11 -24.55
N GLN A 19 17.74 4.66 -24.57
CA GLN A 19 18.72 4.43 -23.54
C GLN A 19 18.04 4.51 -22.19
N SER A 20 18.00 3.38 -21.49
CA SER A 20 17.62 3.30 -20.10
C SER A 20 18.63 4.15 -19.33
N ASP A 21 18.24 5.35 -18.92
CA ASP A 21 18.94 6.15 -17.91
C ASP A 21 18.78 5.51 -16.51
N THR A 22 18.90 4.19 -16.43
CA THR A 22 18.97 3.42 -15.19
C THR A 22 20.42 3.17 -14.84
N ASN A 23 21.25 4.21 -14.74
CA ASN A 23 22.59 4.13 -14.16
C ASN A 23 23.12 5.54 -13.79
N LEU A 24 22.50 6.17 -12.80
CA LEU A 24 23.12 7.24 -12.02
C LEU A 24 22.84 7.02 -10.52
N VAL A 25 23.05 5.78 -10.06
CA VAL A 25 23.45 5.60 -8.66
C VAL A 25 24.97 5.62 -8.69
N ASP A 26 25.52 6.82 -8.50
CA ASP A 26 26.94 7.00 -8.22
C ASP A 26 27.31 6.08 -7.04
N LYS A 27 28.15 5.08 -7.33
CA LYS A 27 28.58 4.03 -6.38
C LYS A 27 29.54 4.55 -5.30
N THR A 28 29.60 5.87 -5.06
CA THR A 28 30.52 6.46 -4.09
C THR A 28 29.89 7.61 -3.30
N LEU A 29 28.60 7.54 -2.98
CA LEU A 29 28.06 8.41 -1.94
C LEU A 29 28.45 7.85 -0.56
N PRO A 30 29.13 8.62 0.33
CA PRO A 30 29.41 8.21 1.69
C PRO A 30 28.14 7.73 2.39
N SER A 31 28.22 6.67 3.18
CA SER A 31 27.08 6.06 3.90
C SER A 31 26.23 7.11 4.64
N ASP A 32 26.88 8.11 5.24
CA ASP A 32 26.22 9.20 5.94
C ASP A 32 25.38 10.12 5.03
N LYS A 33 25.82 10.34 3.78
CA LYS A 33 25.08 11.14 2.80
C LYS A 33 23.87 10.37 2.27
N VAL A 34 24.00 9.05 2.09
CA VAL A 34 22.89 8.18 1.69
C VAL A 34 21.82 8.16 2.79
N GLY A 35 22.22 7.97 4.05
CA GLY A 35 21.30 7.97 5.19
C GLY A 35 20.53 9.29 5.32
N LYS A 36 21.22 10.43 5.19
CA LYS A 36 20.57 11.76 5.23
C LYS A 36 19.56 11.94 4.09
N PHE A 37 19.94 11.56 2.87
CA PHE A 37 19.07 11.67 1.70
C PHE A 37 17.82 10.77 1.85
N LEU A 38 17.99 9.56 2.33
CA LEU A 38 16.88 8.63 2.58
C LEU A 38 15.92 9.15 3.66
N SER A 39 16.44 9.73 4.74
CA SER A 39 15.63 10.35 5.78
C SER A 39 14.81 11.53 5.22
N GLU A 40 15.41 12.41 4.43
CA GLU A 40 14.70 13.51 3.78
C GLU A 40 13.60 13.01 2.82
N LEU A 41 13.92 11.99 2.00
CA LEU A 41 12.94 11.34 1.13
C LEU A 41 11.78 10.72 1.91
N SER A 42 12.06 10.11 3.06
CA SER A 42 11.03 9.47 3.90
C SER A 42 10.03 10.49 4.45
N ILE A 43 10.50 11.67 4.85
CA ILE A 43 9.65 12.78 5.31
C ILE A 43 8.75 13.25 4.17
N ILE A 44 9.34 13.56 3.00
CA ILE A 44 8.59 14.04 1.83
C ILE A 44 7.56 13.01 1.38
N THR A 45 7.93 11.73 1.35
CA THR A 45 7.04 10.64 0.95
C THR A 45 5.85 10.53 1.90
N MET A 46 6.11 10.57 3.20
CA MET A 46 5.06 10.48 4.22
C MET A 46 4.11 11.68 4.16
N ASP A 47 4.65 12.90 4.03
CA ASP A 47 3.85 14.12 3.92
C ASP A 47 2.99 14.12 2.65
N SER A 48 3.56 13.69 1.52
CA SER A 48 2.84 13.55 0.26
C SER A 48 1.71 12.52 0.35
N TRP A 49 1.94 11.42 1.08
CA TRP A 49 0.92 10.40 1.32
C TRP A 49 -0.24 10.94 2.18
N PHE A 50 0.07 11.72 3.22
CA PHE A 50 -0.94 12.41 4.02
C PHE A 50 -1.74 13.44 3.21
N GLU A 51 -1.06 14.23 2.38
CA GLU A 51 -1.69 15.20 1.50
C GLU A 51 -2.64 14.52 0.51
N MET A 52 -2.19 13.44 -0.13
CA MET A 52 -3.01 12.64 -1.04
C MET A 52 -4.27 12.10 -0.36
N ILE A 53 -4.15 11.53 0.85
CA ILE A 53 -5.30 11.03 1.63
C ILE A 53 -6.27 12.17 1.95
N SER A 54 -5.75 13.32 2.41
CA SER A 54 -6.56 14.49 2.74
C SER A 54 -7.30 15.01 1.51
N GLY A 55 -6.63 15.11 0.37
CA GLY A 55 -7.23 15.48 -0.91
C GLY A 55 -8.33 14.50 -1.35
N ALA A 56 -8.07 13.20 -1.27
CA ALA A 56 -9.06 12.18 -1.59
C ALA A 56 -10.30 12.29 -0.70
N LYS A 57 -10.13 12.47 0.62
CA LYS A 57 -11.26 12.68 1.55
C LYS A 57 -12.10 13.90 1.17
N LYS A 58 -11.48 15.05 0.87
CA LYS A 58 -12.19 16.26 0.43
C LYS A 58 -13.00 16.05 -0.86
N ILE A 59 -12.48 15.25 -1.79
CA ILE A 59 -13.20 14.89 -3.02
C ILE A 59 -14.43 14.03 -2.67
N MET A 60 -14.26 13.05 -1.78
CA MET A 60 -15.35 12.16 -1.33
C MET A 60 -16.43 12.88 -0.52
N GLU A 61 -16.08 13.96 0.19
CA GLU A 61 -17.05 14.85 0.86
C GLU A 61 -17.93 15.60 -0.15
N LYS A 62 -17.38 15.93 -1.32
CA LYS A 62 -18.06 16.71 -2.36
C LYS A 62 -18.84 15.85 -3.35
N TYR A 63 -18.33 14.67 -3.68
CA TYR A 63 -18.91 13.77 -4.67
C TYR A 63 -19.15 12.40 -4.04
N SER A 64 -20.34 11.84 -4.26
CA SER A 64 -20.61 10.43 -3.93
C SER A 64 -19.61 9.55 -4.68
N VAL A 65 -18.97 8.64 -3.96
CA VAL A 65 -18.02 7.68 -4.53
C VAL A 65 -18.51 6.29 -4.22
N LYS A 66 -18.60 5.45 -5.26
CA LYS A 66 -19.01 4.05 -5.14
C LYS A 66 -17.81 3.15 -5.34
N THR A 67 -17.75 2.08 -4.57
CA THR A 67 -16.77 1.00 -4.74
C THR A 67 -17.52 -0.31 -4.93
N CYS A 68 -16.94 -1.26 -5.65
CA CYS A 68 -17.48 -2.61 -5.76
C CYS A 68 -16.96 -3.47 -4.60
N GLY A 69 -17.83 -4.11 -3.83
CA GLY A 69 -17.41 -4.99 -2.74
C GLY A 69 -16.68 -6.28 -3.14
N TYR A 70 -16.38 -6.47 -4.44
CA TYR A 70 -15.74 -7.69 -4.95
C TYR A 70 -14.51 -7.44 -5.84
N CYS A 71 -14.47 -6.33 -6.59
CA CYS A 71 -13.32 -5.93 -7.40
C CYS A 71 -12.84 -4.54 -6.98
N LEU A 72 -11.63 -4.18 -7.40
CA LEU A 72 -11.00 -2.89 -7.08
C LEU A 72 -11.56 -1.71 -7.89
N GLU A 73 -12.80 -1.81 -8.36
CA GLU A 73 -13.39 -0.76 -9.18
C GLU A 73 -14.05 0.31 -8.31
N VAL A 74 -13.69 1.56 -8.58
CA VAL A 74 -14.21 2.76 -7.93
C VAL A 74 -14.83 3.66 -8.99
N GLN A 75 -16.01 4.21 -8.69
CA GLN A 75 -16.73 5.10 -9.57
C GLN A 75 -17.17 6.36 -8.82
N VAL A 76 -16.88 7.52 -9.40
CA VAL A 76 -17.39 8.81 -8.91
C VAL A 76 -18.79 9.05 -9.49
N GLY A 77 -19.76 9.35 -8.62
CA GLY A 77 -21.13 9.64 -8.98
C GLY A 77 -22.15 9.11 -7.97
N PRO A 78 -23.41 9.59 -8.03
CA PRO A 78 -24.45 9.21 -7.07
C PRO A 78 -24.85 7.72 -7.15
N LYS A 79 -24.63 7.09 -8.30
CA LYS A 79 -24.96 5.68 -8.56
C LYS A 79 -23.85 5.05 -9.39
N GLY A 80 -23.52 3.81 -9.05
CA GLY A 80 -22.61 3.00 -9.87
C GLY A 80 -23.26 2.59 -11.19
N HIS A 81 -22.43 2.26 -12.18
CA HIS A 81 -22.86 1.91 -13.52
C HIS A 81 -23.51 0.52 -13.57
N LYS A 82 -24.23 0.24 -14.65
CA LYS A 82 -24.90 -1.06 -14.90
C LYS A 82 -24.15 -1.97 -15.90
N VAL A 83 -22.96 -1.56 -16.36
CA VAL A 83 -22.11 -2.38 -17.25
C VAL A 83 -21.77 -3.70 -16.55
N ARG A 84 -21.93 -4.82 -17.27
CA ARG A 84 -21.74 -6.18 -16.76
C ARG A 84 -20.29 -6.64 -16.96
N MET A 85 -19.35 -5.92 -16.38
CA MET A 85 -17.91 -6.14 -16.59
C MET A 85 -17.14 -6.47 -15.30
N CYS A 86 -17.84 -6.77 -14.20
CA CYS A 86 -17.18 -7.20 -12.98
C CYS A 86 -16.48 -8.54 -13.22
N LYS A 87 -15.15 -8.57 -13.06
CA LYS A 87 -14.31 -9.77 -13.22
C LYS A 87 -13.91 -10.43 -11.90
N ALA A 88 -14.51 -9.99 -10.79
CA ALA A 88 -14.22 -10.58 -9.48
C ALA A 88 -14.68 -12.04 -9.37
N SER A 89 -14.23 -12.73 -8.32
CA SER A 89 -14.66 -14.10 -8.05
C SER A 89 -16.19 -14.21 -8.00
N LYS A 90 -16.69 -15.34 -8.52
CA LYS A 90 -18.12 -15.66 -8.60
C LYS A 90 -18.96 -14.65 -9.39
N HIS A 91 -18.37 -13.82 -10.26
CA HIS A 91 -19.12 -12.83 -11.05
C HIS A 91 -20.22 -13.43 -11.94
N GLN A 92 -20.07 -14.69 -12.39
CA GLN A 92 -21.10 -15.40 -13.17
C GLN A 92 -22.43 -15.51 -12.41
N SER A 93 -22.38 -15.78 -11.10
CA SER A 93 -23.58 -15.81 -10.23
C SER A 93 -24.27 -14.45 -10.11
N ARG A 94 -23.53 -13.37 -10.36
CA ARG A 94 -24.02 -11.98 -10.37
C ARG A 94 -24.22 -11.44 -11.78
N ASN A 95 -24.13 -12.29 -12.81
CA ASN A 95 -24.25 -11.89 -14.21
C ASN A 95 -23.30 -10.74 -14.60
N GLY A 96 -22.07 -10.77 -14.08
CA GLY A 96 -21.06 -9.73 -14.31
C GLY A 96 -21.36 -8.35 -13.69
N LEU A 97 -22.41 -8.22 -12.87
CA LEU A 97 -22.74 -6.95 -12.20
C LEU A 97 -21.83 -6.67 -11.00
N HIS A 98 -21.59 -5.38 -10.79
CA HIS A 98 -20.92 -4.85 -9.61
C HIS A 98 -21.88 -4.79 -8.43
N ALA A 99 -21.36 -5.03 -7.22
CA ALA A 99 -22.09 -4.80 -5.99
C ALA A 99 -21.61 -3.46 -5.41
N TRP A 100 -22.23 -2.38 -5.88
CA TRP A 100 -21.88 -1.03 -5.48
C TRP A 100 -22.25 -0.77 -4.03
N GLN A 101 -21.30 -0.21 -3.28
CA GLN A 101 -21.49 0.35 -1.94
C GLN A 101 -20.88 1.75 -1.88
N GLU A 102 -21.19 2.51 -0.82
CA GLU A 102 -20.49 3.77 -0.56
C GLU A 102 -19.01 3.48 -0.31
N ALA A 103 -18.13 4.22 -0.96
CA ALA A 103 -16.70 4.08 -0.74
C ALA A 103 -16.28 4.82 0.53
N THR A 104 -15.27 4.28 1.19
CA THR A 104 -14.52 4.91 2.26
C THR A 104 -13.10 5.21 1.78
N ILE A 105 -12.35 5.99 2.55
CA ILE A 105 -10.95 6.27 2.20
C ILE A 105 -10.12 4.98 2.13
N GLU A 106 -10.50 3.95 2.88
CA GLU A 106 -9.83 2.65 2.91
C GLU A 106 -10.02 1.86 1.60
N ASP A 107 -11.07 2.16 0.83
CA ASP A 107 -11.30 1.55 -0.49
C ASP A 107 -10.39 2.16 -1.58
N LEU A 108 -9.94 3.41 -1.38
CA LEU A 108 -9.04 4.11 -2.29
C LEU A 108 -7.57 3.90 -1.89
N VAL A 109 -7.29 4.02 -0.60
CA VAL A 109 -5.97 3.82 0.00
C VAL A 109 -6.08 2.62 0.92
N GLY A 110 -5.82 1.44 0.33
CA GLY A 110 -6.07 0.13 0.94
C GLY A 110 -5.62 0.01 2.40
N PRO A 111 -6.29 -0.81 3.23
CA PRO A 111 -6.01 -0.98 4.66
C PRO A 111 -4.75 -1.82 4.88
N ASN A 112 -3.60 -1.36 4.40
CA ASN A 112 -2.32 -2.02 4.52
C ASN A 112 -1.67 -1.64 5.85
N TYR A 113 -2.19 -2.17 6.94
CA TYR A 113 -1.58 -2.02 8.26
C TYR A 113 -0.56 -3.14 8.52
N VAL A 114 0.62 -2.76 9.01
CA VAL A 114 1.70 -3.66 9.37
C VAL A 114 2.02 -3.52 10.86
N TRP A 115 2.66 -4.53 11.42
CA TRP A 115 3.16 -4.47 12.80
C TRP A 115 4.37 -3.55 12.86
N HIS A 116 4.41 -2.67 13.86
CA HIS A 116 5.53 -1.78 14.09
C HIS A 116 6.75 -2.56 14.60
N VAL A 117 7.90 -2.37 13.95
CA VAL A 117 9.19 -2.95 14.36
C VAL A 117 9.97 -1.90 15.15
N ARG A 118 10.29 -2.17 16.42
CA ARG A 118 11.00 -1.18 17.26
C ARG A 118 12.46 -1.00 16.91
N ASP A 119 13.09 -2.10 16.53
CA ASP A 119 14.51 -2.17 16.22
C ASP A 119 14.67 -3.02 14.96
N ILE A 120 15.14 -2.41 13.88
CA ILE A 120 15.37 -3.07 12.58
C ILE A 120 16.50 -4.09 12.69
N ASP A 121 17.51 -3.80 13.51
CA ASP A 121 18.67 -4.66 13.73
C ASP A 121 18.38 -5.73 14.80
N GLY A 122 17.22 -5.62 15.45
CA GLY A 122 16.73 -6.55 16.46
C GLY A 122 16.21 -7.86 15.88
N PRO A 123 15.77 -8.78 16.76
CA PRO A 123 15.19 -10.05 16.32
C PRO A 123 13.86 -9.83 15.57
N ALA A 124 13.59 -10.72 14.60
CA ALA A 124 12.31 -10.71 13.89
C ALA A 124 11.11 -10.79 14.84
N LEU A 125 9.96 -10.24 14.44
CA LEU A 125 8.73 -10.29 15.23
C LEU A 125 8.29 -11.74 15.51
N ASP A 126 7.79 -11.99 16.71
CA ASP A 126 7.27 -13.27 17.15
C ASP A 126 5.72 -13.25 17.15
N ASN A 127 5.10 -14.23 16.50
CA ASN A 127 3.64 -14.33 16.45
C ASN A 127 3.00 -14.52 17.83
N ASN A 128 3.71 -15.10 18.80
CA ASN A 128 3.24 -15.26 20.17
C ASN A 128 3.13 -13.89 20.89
N LEU A 129 3.95 -12.92 20.46
CA LEU A 129 4.01 -11.57 21.02
C LEU A 129 3.13 -10.56 20.28
N LYS A 130 2.40 -10.97 19.22
CA LYS A 130 1.62 -10.05 18.37
C LYS A 130 0.64 -9.15 19.14
N ARG A 131 0.19 -9.57 20.33
CA ARG A 131 -0.72 -8.78 21.18
C ARG A 131 -0.06 -7.53 21.76
N TYR A 132 1.27 -7.50 21.84
CA TYR A 132 2.07 -6.40 22.39
C TYR A 132 2.54 -5.41 21.31
N TYR A 133 2.59 -5.83 20.06
CA TYR A 133 3.03 -4.97 18.97
C TYR A 133 1.99 -3.90 18.64
N GLY A 134 2.48 -2.71 18.31
CA GLY A 134 1.69 -1.67 17.68
C GLY A 134 1.51 -1.92 16.19
N LYS A 135 0.68 -1.09 15.55
CA LYS A 135 0.47 -1.12 14.10
C LYS A 135 0.57 0.28 13.51
N ALA A 136 0.91 0.34 12.23
CA ALA A 136 0.84 1.55 11.42
C ALA A 136 0.51 1.18 9.96
N PRO A 137 0.02 2.14 9.15
CA PRO A 137 0.00 1.96 7.70
C PRO A 137 1.41 1.65 7.18
N ALA A 138 1.52 0.75 6.19
CA ALA A 138 2.79 0.29 5.66
C ALA A 138 3.69 1.44 5.18
N VAL A 139 3.10 2.48 4.57
CA VAL A 139 3.83 3.68 4.12
C VAL A 139 4.41 4.45 5.32
N VAL A 140 3.63 4.60 6.39
CA VAL A 140 4.07 5.29 7.61
C VAL A 140 5.18 4.51 8.29
N GLU A 141 5.01 3.20 8.47
CA GLU A 141 6.03 2.33 9.05
C GLU A 141 7.33 2.42 8.25
N LEU A 142 7.26 2.25 6.92
CA LEU A 142 8.44 2.32 6.05
C LEU A 142 9.17 3.66 6.17
N CYS A 143 8.43 4.78 6.19
CA CYS A 143 9.05 6.10 6.30
C CYS A 143 9.69 6.31 7.68
N VAL A 144 9.02 5.89 8.75
CA VAL A 144 9.55 5.98 10.11
C VAL A 144 10.83 5.16 10.27
N GLN A 145 10.88 3.95 9.71
CA GLN A 145 12.09 3.10 9.75
C GLN A 145 13.31 3.75 9.09
N VAL A 146 13.08 4.66 8.14
CA VAL A 146 14.14 5.35 7.39
C VAL A 146 14.45 6.74 7.99
N GLY A 147 13.82 7.08 9.11
CA GLY A 147 14.14 8.28 9.90
C GLY A 147 13.11 9.40 9.80
N ALA A 148 11.93 9.17 9.21
CA ALA A 148 10.82 10.11 9.34
C ALA A 148 10.34 10.17 10.81
N PRO A 149 9.95 11.34 11.32
CA PRO A 149 9.40 11.43 12.67
C PRO A 149 8.07 10.67 12.76
N VAL A 150 7.80 10.03 13.90
CA VAL A 150 6.53 9.32 14.10
C VAL A 150 5.38 10.33 14.08
N PRO A 151 4.40 10.19 13.16
CA PRO A 151 3.26 11.10 13.09
C PRO A 151 2.33 10.94 14.30
N ASN A 152 1.77 12.04 14.77
CA ASN A 152 0.94 12.08 15.96
C ASN A 152 -0.32 11.21 15.82
N GLU A 153 -0.89 11.17 14.62
CA GLU A 153 -2.11 10.44 14.26
C GLU A 153 -1.95 8.92 14.45
N TYR A 154 -0.73 8.39 14.28
CA TYR A 154 -0.45 6.96 14.42
C TYR A 154 0.38 6.61 15.65
N ARG A 155 0.88 7.60 16.39
CA ARG A 155 1.73 7.39 17.58
C ARG A 155 1.12 6.42 18.60
N SER A 156 -0.16 6.58 18.91
CA SER A 156 -0.88 5.70 19.85
C SER A 156 -1.08 4.29 19.29
N MET A 157 -1.30 4.15 17.98
CA MET A 157 -1.47 2.87 17.32
C MET A 157 -0.15 2.07 17.27
N MET A 158 0.98 2.78 17.15
CA MET A 158 2.33 2.20 17.12
C MET A 158 2.82 1.69 18.48
N ARG A 159 2.13 2.01 19.59
CA ARG A 159 2.43 1.48 20.95
C ARG A 159 3.91 1.60 21.34
N LEU A 160 4.47 2.78 21.15
CA LEU A 160 5.88 3.06 21.42
C LEU A 160 6.25 2.97 22.91
N ASP A 161 5.26 3.07 23.79
CA ASP A 161 5.36 3.11 25.25
C ASP A 161 5.06 1.77 25.95
N VAL A 162 4.61 0.76 25.21
CA VAL A 162 4.26 -0.56 25.78
C VAL A 162 5.53 -1.40 25.92
N ALA A 163 5.93 -1.86 27.10
CA ALA A 163 7.00 -2.86 27.17
C ALA A 163 6.50 -4.20 26.59
N SER A 164 7.25 -4.78 25.63
CA SER A 164 6.98 -6.16 25.16
C SER A 164 7.81 -7.10 26.02
N PRO A 165 7.26 -8.20 26.54
CA PRO A 165 8.06 -9.20 27.22
C PRO A 165 9.07 -9.82 26.25
N GLU A 166 10.16 -10.35 26.81
CA GLU A 166 11.11 -11.15 26.03
C GLU A 166 10.48 -12.48 25.60
N ARG A 167 11.10 -13.18 24.65
CA ARG A 167 10.51 -14.39 24.04
C ARG A 167 10.32 -15.52 25.05
N ASP A 168 11.21 -15.64 26.01
CA ASP A 168 11.19 -16.60 27.11
C ASP A 168 10.25 -16.20 28.26
N GLU A 169 9.84 -14.93 28.30
CA GLU A 169 8.89 -14.42 29.29
C GLU A 169 7.42 -14.51 28.85
N VAL A 170 7.15 -14.87 27.59
CA VAL A 170 5.80 -14.92 27.00
C VAL A 170 4.82 -15.71 27.88
N ASP A 171 5.25 -16.89 28.32
CA ASP A 171 4.43 -17.82 29.12
C ASP A 171 4.19 -17.32 30.55
N LEU A 172 4.99 -16.37 31.04
CA LEU A 172 4.86 -15.79 32.38
C LEU A 172 3.82 -14.66 32.43
N VAL A 173 3.45 -14.12 31.27
CA VAL A 173 2.50 -12.99 31.13
C VAL A 173 1.23 -13.43 30.38
N ALA A 174 1.11 -14.72 30.05
CA ALA A 174 0.05 -15.32 29.24
C ALA A 174 -1.35 -15.23 29.86
#